data_AF-A0A9E1IHX0-F1
#
_entry.id   AF-A0A9E1IHX0-F1
#
_cell.length_a   1.000
_cell.length_b   1.000
_cell.length_c   1.000
_cell.angle_alpha   90.00
_cell.angle_beta   90.00
_cell.angle_gamma   90.00
#
_symmetry.space_group_name_H-M   'P 1'
#
loop_
_entity.id
_entity.type
_entity.pdbx_description
1 polymer ?
#
loop_
_entity_poly.entity_id
_entity_poly.type
_entity_poly.pdbx_seq_one_letter_code
_entity_poly.pdbx_strand_id
1 'polypeptide(L)' 'MLDGQGFAPLGKVTGGMKVVDSLYNGYGEGVPRGNGPNQGLMQSQGNAYLQAEFPELDYIKSATIK' A
#
# COMPACT_ATOMS: atom_id res chain seq x y z
N MET A 1 -0.80 -6.67 -22.23
CA MET A 1 0.58 -6.87 -21.75
C MET A 1 0.52 -6.92 -20.24
N LEU A 2 1.17 -7.89 -19.61
CA LEU A 2 1.32 -7.99 -18.16
C LEU A 2 2.59 -7.23 -17.73
N ASP A 3 2.68 -6.80 -16.47
CA ASP A 3 3.90 -6.24 -15.91
C ASP A 3 4.99 -7.32 -15.71
N GLY A 4 6.16 -6.93 -15.20
CA GLY A 4 7.28 -7.85 -14.96
C GLY A 4 7.00 -8.98 -13.97
N GLN A 5 5.86 -8.95 -13.28
CA GLN A 5 5.40 -9.96 -12.33
C GLN A 5 4.16 -10.74 -12.83
N GLY A 6 3.67 -10.46 -14.03
CA GLY A 6 2.53 -11.17 -14.62
C GLY A 6 1.15 -10.57 -14.27
N PHE A 7 1.09 -9.32 -13.80
CA PHE A 7 -0.18 -8.64 -13.52
C PHE A 7 -0.63 -7.75 -14.68
N ALA A 8 -1.91 -7.78 -14.99
CA ALA A 8 -2.49 -6.87 -15.98
C ALA A 8 -2.59 -5.47 -15.36
N PRO A 9 -1.99 -4.43 -15.99
CA PRO A 9 -2.15 -3.07 -15.50
C PRO A 9 -3.62 -2.65 -15.62
N LEU A 10 -4.19 -2.13 -14.53
CA LEU A 10 -5.58 -1.67 -14.46
C LEU A 10 -5.76 -0.16 -14.72
N GLY A 11 -4.66 0.60 -14.78
CA GLY A 11 -4.70 2.05 -14.97
C GLY A 11 -3.33 2.70 -14.85
N LYS A 12 -3.30 4.03 -15.05
CA LYS A 12 -2.11 4.87 -14.83
C LYS A 12 -2.49 6.15 -14.12
N VAL A 13 -1.59 6.69 -13.31
CA VAL A 13 -1.76 8.01 -12.69
C VAL A 13 -1.62 9.06 -13.79
N THR A 14 -2.67 9.85 -14.03
CA THR A 14 -2.67 10.92 -15.05
C THR A 14 -2.41 12.31 -14.46
N GLY A 15 -2.41 12.43 -13.13
CA GLY A 15 -2.14 13.66 -12.39
C GLY A 15 -1.96 13.39 -10.90
N GLY A 16 -1.31 14.29 -10.18
CA GLY A 16 -1.11 14.14 -8.74
C GLY A 16 0.04 13.22 -8.32
N MET A 17 0.99 12.90 -9.21
CA MET A 17 2.17 12.08 -8.87
C MET A 17 2.94 12.61 -7.65
N LYS A 18 3.00 13.94 -7.46
CA LYS A 18 3.61 14.53 -6.26
C LYS A 18 3.02 14.04 -4.93
N VAL A 19 1.73 13.68 -4.91
CA VAL A 19 1.06 13.12 -3.72
C VAL A 19 1.46 11.66 -3.52
N VAL A 20 1.63 10.91 -4.62
CA VAL A 20 2.14 9.54 -4.58
C VAL A 20 3.59 9.53 -4.08
N ASP A 21 4.40 10.47 -4.56
CA ASP A 21 5.79 10.62 -4.15
C ASP A 21 5.95 11.03 -2.68
N SER A 22 4.90 11.61 -2.07
CA SER A 22 4.91 12.01 -0.66
C SER A 22 4.43 10.93 0.31
N LEU A 23 4.00 9.76 -0.18
CA LEU A 23 3.58 8.67 0.69
C LEU A 23 4.75 8.19 1.56
N TYR A 24 4.46 7.83 2.81
CA TYR A 24 5.46 7.33 3.74
C TYR A 24 6.11 6.04 3.22
N ASN A 25 7.43 6.08 3.05
CA ASN A 25 8.21 4.99 2.45
C ASN A 25 9.17 4.29 3.43
N GLY A 26 9.08 4.60 4.73
CA GLY A 26 10.04 4.13 5.74
C GLY A 26 9.91 2.65 6.15
N TYR A 27 8.74 2.03 5.96
CA TYR A 27 8.52 0.63 6.37
C TYR A 27 9.00 -0.40 5.33
N GLY A 28 9.00 -0.04 4.04
CA GLY A 28 9.45 -0.91 2.96
C GLY A 28 8.55 -2.13 2.72
N GLU A 29 9.15 -3.23 2.24
CA GLU A 29 8.44 -4.46 1.90
C GLU A 29 7.94 -5.23 3.13
N GLY A 30 6.91 -6.06 2.97
CA GLY A 30 6.43 -6.93 4.03
C GLY A 30 7.48 -7.96 4.50
N VAL A 31 7.36 -8.37 5.77
CA VAL A 31 8.18 -9.45 6.33
C VAL A 31 7.99 -10.79 5.57
N PRO A 32 9.02 -11.65 5.48
CA PRO A 32 10.33 -11.55 6.14
C PRO A 32 11.38 -10.77 5.33
N ARG A 33 11.05 -10.24 4.15
CA ARG A 33 12.04 -9.61 3.24
C ARG A 33 12.26 -8.13 3.53
N GLY A 34 11.31 -7.46 4.18
CA GLY A 34 11.46 -6.09 4.68
C GLY A 34 10.85 -5.89 6.07
N ASN A 35 10.62 -4.63 6.43
CA ASN A 35 10.14 -4.22 7.75
C ASN A 35 8.65 -3.79 7.75
N GLY A 36 7.95 -4.01 6.64
CA GLY A 36 6.55 -3.67 6.45
C GLY A 36 5.58 -4.70 7.05
N PRO A 37 4.27 -4.43 6.95
CA PRO A 37 3.23 -5.22 7.59
C PRO A 37 3.28 -6.72 7.24
N ASN A 38 3.01 -7.56 8.24
CA ASN A 38 2.83 -8.99 8.03
C ASN A 38 1.48 -9.26 7.35
N GLN A 39 1.49 -9.93 6.19
CA GLN A 39 0.27 -10.16 5.42
C GLN A 39 -0.80 -10.98 6.17
N GLY A 40 -0.40 -11.96 6.97
CA GLY A 40 -1.34 -12.76 7.76
C GLY A 40 -2.03 -11.94 8.86
N LEU A 41 -1.31 -11.01 9.48
CA LEU A 41 -1.88 -10.09 10.47
C LEU A 41 -2.78 -9.04 9.80
N MET A 42 -2.40 -8.52 8.63
CA MET A 42 -3.29 -7.65 7.85
C MET A 42 -4.61 -8.36 7.51
N GLN A 43 -4.55 -9.63 7.09
CA GLN A 43 -5.76 -10.39 6.72
C GLN A 43 -6.67 -10.65 7.93
N SER A 44 -6.09 -10.94 9.11
CA SER A 44 -6.84 -11.34 10.31
C SER A 44 -7.30 -10.17 11.19
N GLN A 45 -6.53 -9.09 11.25
CA GLN A 45 -6.76 -7.95 12.16
C GLN A 45 -7.06 -6.64 11.43
N GLY A 46 -6.70 -6.55 10.14
CA GLY A 46 -6.96 -5.37 9.31
C GLY A 46 -6.36 -4.09 9.89
N ASN A 47 -7.14 -3.01 9.86
CA ASN A 47 -6.69 -1.68 10.25
C ASN A 47 -6.32 -1.57 11.74
N ALA A 48 -6.86 -2.41 12.63
CA ALA A 48 -6.49 -2.35 14.05
C ALA A 48 -4.99 -2.64 14.25
N TYR A 49 -4.48 -3.64 13.53
CA TYR A 49 -3.04 -3.97 13.51
C TYR A 49 -2.22 -2.86 12.84
N LEU A 50 -2.66 -2.39 11.66
CA LEU A 50 -1.91 -1.38 10.91
C LEU A 50 -1.81 -0.04 11.67
N GLN A 51 -2.87 0.37 12.36
CA GLN A 51 -2.87 1.61 13.15
C GLN A 51 -2.02 1.50 14.41
N ALA A 52 -1.96 0.32 15.04
CA ALA A 52 -1.16 0.10 16.23
C ALA A 52 0.34 0.02 15.92
N GLU A 53 0.72 -0.74 14.88
CA GLU A 53 2.11 -1.09 14.61
C GLU A 53 2.76 -0.21 13.53
N PHE A 54 1.96 0.44 12.68
CA PHE A 54 2.43 1.27 11.56
C PHE A 54 1.75 2.66 11.57
N PRO A 55 1.98 3.49 12.62
CA PRO A 55 1.28 4.77 12.80
C PRO A 55 1.53 5.78 11.67
N GLU A 56 2.67 5.69 10.97
CA GLU A 56 3.01 6.59 9.86
C GLU A 56 2.44 6.13 8.50
N LEU A 57 1.70 5.01 8.46
CA LEU A 57 1.15 4.48 7.21
C LEU A 57 0.05 5.41 6.68
N ASP A 58 0.12 5.75 5.40
CA ASP A 58 -0.93 6.51 4.72
C ASP A 58 -2.16 5.63 4.41
N TYR A 59 -3.35 6.25 4.47
CA TYR A 59 -4.62 5.56 4.24
C TYR A 59 -5.47 6.25 3.18
N ILE A 60 -6.05 5.46 2.27
CA ILE A 60 -7.14 5.91 1.40
C ILE A 60 -8.39 6.08 2.26
N LYS A 61 -8.92 7.30 2.35
CA LYS A 61 -10.16 7.59 3.10
C LYS A 61 -11.42 7.43 2.26
N SER A 62 -11.31 7.65 0.95
CA SER A 62 -12.40 7.46 0.01
C SER A 62 -11.85 7.19 -1.39
N ALA A 63 -12.58 6.39 -2.16
CA ALA A 63 -12.35 6.16 -3.57
C ALA A 63 -13.70 5.96 -4.25
N THR A 64 -13.87 6.55 -5.43
CA THR A 64 -15.11 6.45 -6.21
C THR A 64 -14.79 6.07 -7.65
N ILE A 65 -15.63 5.21 -8.22
CA ILE A 65 -15.64 4.89 -9.64
C ILE A 65 -16.80 5.68 -10.25
N LYS A 66 -16.55 6.32 -11.39
CA LYS A 66 -17.59 7.01 -12.17
C LYS A 66 -18.17 6.07 -13.21
#